data_AF-A0A1B6JLN2-F1
#
_entry.id   AF-A0A1B6JLN2-F1
#
_cell.length_a   1.000
_cell.length_b   1.000
_cell.length_c   1.000
_cell.angle_alpha   90.00
_cell.angle_beta   90.00
_cell.angle_gamma   90.00
#
_symmetry.space_group_name_H-M   'P 1'
#
loop_
_entity.id
_entity.type
_entity.pdbx_description
1 polymer ?
#
loop_
_entity_poly.entity_id
_entity_poly.type
_entity_poly.pdbx_seq_one_letter_code
_entity_poly.pdbx_strand_id
1 'polypeptide(L)'
;MCVVSESQQRVSGIILSLILAAGCSYQDCVLPVHPTHGKHVPFELDCPAGTQTAACQGEPGTTVPDGWFLFVVCDQGFVLDNGEQGNSQTTCADGRWLPSLPSCVYNFTGDHHRCAAPPYPQNGKYKPLPIECAMNNKDAEDYLLPGTFVPSSCVLLYSCNKGYELSDEDVISICVKGE
;
A
#
# COMPACT_ATOMS: atom_id res chain seq x y z
N MET A 1 12.19 7.50 4.74
CA MET A 1 11.20 7.22 5.82
C MET A 1 11.72 7.79 7.14
N CYS A 2 10.87 8.13 8.13
CA CYS A 2 11.36 8.62 9.43
C CYS A 2 11.79 7.45 10.32
N VAL A 3 13.06 7.42 10.70
CA VAL A 3 13.69 6.38 11.54
C VAL A 3 14.08 6.95 12.90
N VAL A 4 14.23 6.10 13.91
CA VAL A 4 14.61 6.53 15.27
C VAL A 4 16.01 7.16 15.24
N SER A 5 16.18 8.30 15.91
CA SER A 5 17.50 8.89 16.14
C SER A 5 18.27 8.01 17.14
N GLU A 6 19.12 7.10 16.64
CA GLU A 6 19.89 6.17 17.47
C GLU A 6 21.34 6.62 17.67
N SER A 7 21.72 6.85 18.93
CA SER A 7 23.07 6.57 19.40
C SER A 7 23.25 5.05 19.51
N GLN A 8 24.11 4.49 18.65
CA GLN A 8 24.70 3.13 18.66
C GLN A 8 24.31 2.18 19.82
N GLN A 9 23.70 1.02 19.50
CA GLN A 9 24.17 -0.27 20.05
C GLN A 9 23.72 -1.51 19.26
N ARG A 10 24.70 -2.35 18.91
CA ARG A 10 24.53 -3.74 18.42
C ARG A 10 23.99 -4.64 19.53
N VAL A 11 23.13 -5.59 19.18
CA VAL A 11 23.09 -6.91 19.86
C VAL A 11 22.95 -8.03 18.84
N SER A 12 23.78 -9.05 19.04
CA SER A 12 23.90 -10.30 18.29
C SER A 12 22.98 -11.37 18.87
N GLY A 13 22.38 -12.20 18.03
CA GLY A 13 21.62 -13.39 18.45
C GLY A 13 21.80 -14.53 17.45
N ILE A 14 22.30 -15.67 17.93
CA ILE A 14 22.43 -16.95 17.22
C ILE A 14 21.16 -17.76 17.50
N ILE A 15 20.55 -18.38 16.48
CA ILE A 15 19.50 -19.40 16.69
C ILE A 15 19.86 -20.68 15.93
N LEU A 16 19.84 -21.78 16.69
CA LEU A 16 20.19 -23.15 16.32
C LEU A 16 19.02 -23.85 15.61
N SER A 17 19.33 -24.64 14.58
CA SER A 17 18.41 -25.38 13.71
C SER A 17 17.70 -26.57 14.37
N LEU A 18 16.46 -26.87 13.96
CA LEU A 18 15.82 -28.18 14.07
C LEU A 18 15.05 -28.46 12.77
N ILE A 19 15.46 -29.48 12.02
CA ILE A 19 14.78 -29.94 10.80
C ILE A 19 13.89 -31.11 11.20
N LEU A 20 12.58 -30.88 11.25
CA LEU A 20 11.57 -31.93 11.33
C LEU A 20 11.02 -32.16 9.92
N ALA A 21 11.06 -33.41 9.47
CA ALA A 21 10.35 -33.85 8.27
C ALA A 21 8.84 -33.79 8.55
N ALA A 22 8.22 -32.66 8.24
CA ALA A 22 6.78 -32.48 8.25
C ALA A 22 6.25 -32.77 6.83
N GLY A 23 5.21 -33.61 6.72
CA GLY A 23 4.36 -33.54 5.53
C GLY A 23 3.89 -32.10 5.38
N CYS A 24 3.82 -31.59 4.14
CA CYS A 24 3.46 -30.20 3.88
C CYS A 24 2.05 -29.92 4.44
N SER A 25 1.99 -29.34 5.64
CA SER A 25 0.78 -28.78 6.22
C SER A 25 0.78 -27.31 5.82
N TYR A 26 0.14 -27.00 4.69
CA TYR A 26 0.00 -25.63 4.23
C TYR A 26 -0.96 -24.86 5.14
N GLN A 27 -0.59 -23.64 5.49
CA GLN A 27 -1.41 -22.79 6.33
C GLN A 27 -2.49 -22.04 5.52
N ASP A 28 -3.71 -21.97 6.06
CA ASP A 28 -4.81 -21.21 5.49
C ASP A 28 -4.56 -19.69 5.59
N CYS A 29 -5.11 -18.93 4.65
CA CYS A 29 -5.03 -17.48 4.65
C CYS A 29 -6.26 -16.84 5.30
N VAL A 30 -6.11 -15.59 5.69
CA VAL A 30 -7.22 -14.75 6.17
C VAL A 30 -7.50 -13.68 5.12
N LEU A 31 -8.78 -13.49 4.79
CA LEU A 31 -9.20 -12.47 3.84
C LEU A 31 -8.86 -11.06 4.38
N PRO A 32 -8.17 -10.23 3.57
CA PRO A 32 -7.78 -8.87 3.95
C PRO A 32 -8.97 -7.90 3.96
N VAL A 33 -8.81 -6.77 4.66
CA VAL A 33 -9.71 -5.61 4.51
C VAL A 33 -9.58 -5.05 3.09
N HIS A 34 -10.69 -4.70 2.44
CA HIS A 34 -10.68 -4.11 1.10
C HIS A 34 -9.76 -2.88 1.00
N PRO A 35 -9.06 -2.69 -0.14
CA PRO A 35 -8.27 -1.50 -0.34
C PRO A 35 -9.19 -0.28 -0.40
N THR A 36 -8.65 0.89 -0.07
CA THR A 36 -9.36 2.15 -0.31
C THR A 36 -9.57 2.31 -1.82
N HIS A 37 -10.80 2.63 -2.25
CA HIS A 37 -11.19 2.74 -3.65
C HIS A 37 -11.10 1.44 -4.47
N GLY A 38 -11.34 0.29 -3.82
CA GLY A 38 -11.46 -0.97 -4.52
C GLY A 38 -12.01 -2.08 -3.62
N LYS A 39 -12.00 -3.29 -4.15
CA LYS A 39 -12.47 -4.48 -3.46
C LYS A 39 -11.68 -5.71 -3.86
N HIS A 40 -11.64 -6.65 -2.93
CA HIS A 40 -11.17 -8.00 -3.16
C HIS A 40 -12.33 -8.83 -3.65
N VAL A 41 -12.17 -9.55 -4.75
CA VAL A 41 -13.18 -10.46 -5.28
C VAL A 41 -12.60 -11.88 -5.39
N PRO A 42 -13.26 -12.90 -4.83
CA PRO A 42 -12.82 -14.27 -4.96
C PRO A 42 -12.96 -14.75 -6.41
N PHE A 43 -12.16 -15.74 -6.79
CA PHE A 43 -12.26 -16.34 -8.11
C PHE A 43 -13.55 -17.15 -8.25
N GLU A 44 -14.18 -17.11 -9.43
CA GLU A 44 -15.46 -17.78 -9.67
C GLU A 44 -15.40 -19.30 -9.49
N LEU A 45 -14.24 -19.94 -9.73
CA LEU A 45 -14.09 -21.38 -9.49
C LEU A 45 -14.01 -21.73 -8.00
N ASP A 46 -13.47 -20.82 -7.18
CA ASP A 46 -13.46 -20.97 -5.71
C ASP A 46 -14.85 -20.68 -5.12
N CYS A 47 -15.64 -19.87 -5.84
CA CYS A 47 -16.98 -19.44 -5.44
C CYS A 47 -18.02 -19.61 -6.56
N PRO A 48 -18.54 -20.84 -6.74
CA PRO A 48 -19.55 -21.12 -7.75
C PRO A 48 -20.80 -20.25 -7.58
N ALA A 49 -21.42 -19.86 -8.70
CA ALA A 49 -22.61 -19.02 -8.72
C ALA A 49 -23.71 -19.56 -7.78
N GLY A 50 -24.20 -18.70 -6.88
CA GLY A 50 -25.22 -19.04 -5.87
C GLY A 50 -24.65 -19.39 -4.50
N THR A 51 -23.32 -19.51 -4.35
CA THR A 51 -22.66 -19.72 -3.07
C THR A 51 -22.62 -18.42 -2.26
N GLN A 52 -23.21 -18.41 -1.06
CA GLN A 52 -23.27 -17.24 -0.17
C GLN A 52 -22.48 -17.44 1.13
N THR A 53 -21.29 -18.02 1.04
CA THR A 53 -20.39 -18.09 2.20
C THR A 53 -19.71 -16.74 2.43
N ALA A 54 -19.28 -16.48 3.67
CA ALA A 54 -18.49 -15.30 4.02
C ALA A 54 -17.25 -15.14 3.12
N ALA A 55 -16.60 -16.26 2.77
CA ALA A 55 -15.46 -16.28 1.85
C ALA A 55 -15.85 -15.81 0.44
N CYS A 56 -17.00 -16.27 -0.07
CA CYS A 56 -17.51 -15.88 -1.39
C CYS A 56 -18.09 -14.47 -1.45
N GLN A 57 -18.43 -13.91 -0.29
CA GLN A 57 -18.81 -12.51 -0.13
C GLN A 57 -17.60 -11.60 0.07
N GLY A 58 -16.40 -12.16 0.22
CA GLY A 58 -15.17 -11.39 0.44
C GLY A 58 -15.11 -10.75 1.83
N GLU A 59 -15.81 -11.30 2.83
CA GLU A 59 -15.87 -10.71 4.17
C GLU A 59 -14.48 -10.72 4.85
N PRO A 60 -13.93 -9.54 5.22
CA PRO A 60 -12.62 -9.45 5.85
C PRO A 60 -12.54 -10.27 7.15
N GLY A 61 -11.40 -10.93 7.36
CA GLY A 61 -11.19 -11.80 8.53
C GLY A 61 -11.63 -13.26 8.33
N THR A 62 -12.27 -13.60 7.20
CA THR A 62 -12.64 -14.98 6.89
C THR A 62 -11.43 -15.83 6.53
N THR A 63 -11.37 -17.07 7.03
CA THR A 63 -10.32 -18.04 6.67
C THR A 63 -10.64 -18.75 5.35
N VAL A 64 -9.63 -18.88 4.48
CA VAL A 64 -9.71 -19.59 3.20
C VAL A 64 -8.54 -20.55 3.03
N PRO A 65 -8.72 -21.70 2.36
CA PRO A 65 -7.68 -22.71 2.22
C PRO A 65 -6.50 -22.23 1.38
N ASP A 66 -5.35 -22.88 1.55
CA ASP A 66 -4.22 -22.79 0.63
C ASP A 66 -4.67 -23.05 -0.83
N GLY A 67 -4.11 -22.28 -1.76
CA GLY A 67 -4.47 -22.31 -3.18
C GLY A 67 -5.65 -21.43 -3.57
N TRP A 68 -6.34 -20.78 -2.62
CA TRP A 68 -7.44 -19.86 -2.91
C TRP A 68 -6.98 -18.62 -3.68
N PHE A 69 -7.75 -18.18 -4.68
CA PHE A 69 -7.43 -17.01 -5.49
C PHE A 69 -8.26 -15.78 -5.12
N LEU A 70 -7.61 -14.62 -5.18
CA LEU A 70 -8.23 -13.33 -4.94
C LEU A 70 -7.82 -12.35 -6.04
N PHE A 71 -8.78 -11.59 -6.55
CA PHE A 71 -8.54 -10.49 -7.46
C PHE A 71 -8.75 -9.16 -6.75
N VAL A 72 -7.92 -8.17 -7.05
CA VAL A 72 -8.16 -6.78 -6.66
C VAL A 72 -8.81 -6.05 -7.82
N VAL A 73 -10.00 -5.48 -7.59
CA VAL A 73 -10.72 -4.67 -8.57
C VAL A 73 -10.87 -3.26 -8.01
N CYS A 74 -10.38 -2.27 -8.75
CA CYS A 74 -10.46 -0.88 -8.35
C CYS A 74 -11.78 -0.24 -8.79
N ASP A 75 -12.22 0.76 -8.02
CA ASP A 75 -13.38 1.57 -8.35
C ASP A 75 -13.13 2.38 -9.63
N GLN A 76 -14.21 2.85 -10.25
CA GLN A 76 -14.11 3.68 -11.46
C GLN A 76 -13.24 4.91 -11.20
N GLY A 77 -12.25 5.14 -12.06
CA GLY A 77 -11.30 6.24 -11.91
C GLY A 77 -10.06 5.88 -11.09
N PHE A 78 -9.89 4.61 -10.71
CA PHE A 78 -8.69 4.08 -10.05
C PHE A 78 -8.10 2.91 -10.85
N VAL A 79 -6.80 2.70 -10.71
CA VAL A 79 -5.99 1.61 -11.27
C VAL A 79 -5.13 1.01 -10.16
N LEU A 80 -4.50 -0.13 -10.42
CA LEU A 80 -3.61 -0.76 -9.46
C LEU A 80 -2.31 0.04 -9.34
N ASP A 81 -1.76 0.12 -8.13
CA ASP A 81 -0.49 0.81 -7.84
C ASP A 81 0.72 0.23 -8.58
N ASN A 82 0.63 -1.03 -9.01
CA ASN A 82 1.60 -1.71 -9.86
C ASN A 82 1.47 -1.37 -11.36
N GLY A 83 0.57 -0.45 -11.74
CA GLY A 83 0.36 -0.01 -13.12
C GLY A 83 -0.50 -0.93 -13.99
N GLU A 84 -1.02 -2.03 -13.45
CA GLU A 84 -1.91 -2.94 -14.17
C GLU A 84 -3.34 -2.38 -14.29
N GLN A 85 -3.98 -2.60 -15.44
CA GLN A 85 -5.35 -2.16 -15.69
C GLN A 85 -6.37 -3.08 -15.00
N GLY A 86 -6.61 -2.83 -13.72
CA GLY A 86 -7.89 -3.13 -13.08
C GLY A 86 -8.12 -4.57 -12.62
N ASN A 87 -7.13 -5.46 -12.71
CA ASN A 87 -7.15 -6.75 -12.03
C ASN A 87 -5.73 -7.27 -11.74
N SER A 88 -5.47 -7.57 -10.46
CA SER A 88 -4.27 -8.33 -10.05
C SER A 88 -4.71 -9.55 -9.30
N GLN A 89 -4.12 -10.70 -9.66
CA GLN A 89 -4.40 -11.98 -9.05
C GLN A 89 -3.36 -12.27 -7.96
N THR A 90 -3.83 -12.60 -6.76
CA THR A 90 -3.02 -13.16 -5.69
C THR A 90 -3.54 -14.53 -5.28
N THR A 91 -2.65 -15.36 -4.77
CA THR A 91 -2.94 -16.73 -4.34
C THR A 91 -2.60 -16.88 -2.86
N CYS A 92 -3.45 -17.58 -2.12
CA CYS A 92 -3.12 -18.03 -0.78
C CYS A 92 -2.05 -19.11 -0.88
N ALA A 93 -0.89 -18.86 -0.29
CA ALA A 93 0.24 -19.77 -0.24
C ALA A 93 0.84 -19.73 1.16
N ASP A 94 0.66 -20.80 1.92
CA ASP A 94 1.23 -20.99 3.26
C ASP A 94 0.93 -19.81 4.22
N GLY A 95 -0.34 -19.45 4.32
CA GLY A 95 -0.84 -18.39 5.19
C GLY A 95 -0.55 -16.96 4.68
N ARG A 96 -0.05 -16.81 3.46
CA ARG A 96 0.29 -15.51 2.86
C ARG A 96 -0.33 -15.34 1.48
N TRP A 97 -0.67 -14.10 1.14
CA TRP A 97 -1.13 -13.73 -0.19
C TRP A 97 0.07 -13.40 -1.09
N LEU A 98 0.25 -14.16 -2.17
CA LEU A 98 1.36 -14.01 -3.11
C LEU A 98 0.88 -13.89 -4.57
N PRO A 99 1.32 -12.87 -5.34
CA PRO A 99 2.08 -11.71 -4.87
C PRO A 99 1.31 -10.88 -3.84
N SER A 100 2.01 -10.00 -3.10
CA SER A 100 1.36 -9.10 -2.15
C SER A 100 0.23 -8.32 -2.83
N LEU A 101 -0.85 -8.10 -2.07
CA LEU A 101 -2.03 -7.41 -2.57
C LEU A 101 -1.70 -5.97 -2.97
N PRO A 102 -1.97 -5.55 -4.21
CA PRO A 102 -1.81 -4.17 -4.64
C PRO A 102 -2.87 -3.24 -4.04
N SER A 103 -2.56 -1.95 -4.02
CA SER A 103 -3.52 -0.88 -3.65
C SER A 103 -4.16 -0.26 -4.89
N CYS A 104 -5.31 0.38 -4.72
CA CYS A 104 -5.95 1.16 -5.77
C CYS A 104 -5.54 2.63 -5.68
N VAL A 105 -4.96 3.15 -6.76
CA VAL A 105 -4.53 4.55 -6.92
C VAL A 105 -5.31 5.20 -8.05
N TYR A 106 -5.46 6.52 -8.02
CA TYR A 106 -6.26 7.22 -9.03
C TYR A 106 -5.69 6.98 -10.45
N ASN A 107 -6.58 6.84 -11.45
CA ASN A 107 -6.21 6.62 -12.83
C ASN A 107 -5.85 7.94 -13.52
N PHE A 108 -4.55 8.13 -13.75
CA PHE A 108 -4.00 9.35 -14.34
C PHE A 108 -4.02 9.36 -15.89
N THR A 109 -4.66 8.41 -16.58
CA THR A 109 -4.63 8.28 -18.06
C THR A 109 -5.31 9.42 -18.85
N GLY A 110 -5.58 10.57 -18.22
CA GLY A 110 -6.03 11.80 -18.89
C GLY A 110 -5.42 13.10 -18.34
N ASP A 111 -4.59 13.05 -17.28
CA ASP A 111 -3.99 14.24 -16.66
C ASP A 111 -2.58 13.92 -16.15
N HIS A 112 -1.67 13.68 -17.10
CA HIS A 112 -0.26 13.34 -16.86
C HIS A 112 0.54 14.40 -16.08
N HIS A 113 -0.07 15.52 -15.72
CA HIS A 113 0.57 16.63 -15.03
C HIS A 113 0.23 16.68 -13.54
N ARG A 114 -0.53 15.71 -13.01
CA ARG A 114 -0.98 15.74 -11.62
C ARG A 114 -0.76 14.41 -10.92
N CYS A 115 -0.51 14.51 -9.62
CA CYS A 115 -0.28 13.40 -8.73
C CYS A 115 -1.15 13.53 -7.48
N ALA A 116 -1.51 12.40 -6.89
CA ALA A 116 -2.08 12.37 -5.56
C ALA A 116 -0.96 12.51 -4.52
N ALA A 117 -1.14 13.37 -3.52
CA ALA A 117 -0.23 13.46 -2.39
C ALA A 117 -0.13 12.10 -1.67
N PRO A 118 1.08 11.63 -1.32
CA PRO A 118 1.28 10.30 -0.73
C PRO A 118 0.65 10.22 0.67
N PRO A 119 0.46 9.01 1.23
CA PRO A 119 0.16 8.87 2.66
C PRO A 119 1.21 9.58 3.53
N TYR A 120 0.84 9.99 4.74
CA TYR A 120 1.82 10.52 5.69
C TYR A 120 2.85 9.44 6.04
N PRO A 121 4.15 9.79 6.15
CA PRO A 121 5.16 8.84 6.57
C PRO A 121 4.89 8.42 8.02
N GLN A 122 5.26 7.17 8.35
CA GLN A 122 5.25 6.71 9.73
C GLN A 122 6.14 7.65 10.57
N ASN A 123 5.60 8.14 11.70
CA ASN A 123 6.30 9.07 12.59
C ASN A 123 6.74 10.40 11.94
N GLY A 124 5.99 10.90 10.96
CA GLY A 124 6.25 12.21 10.38
C GLY A 124 5.05 12.77 9.64
N LYS A 125 5.30 13.87 8.93
CA LYS A 125 4.32 14.61 8.12
C LYS A 125 5.07 15.41 7.05
N TYR A 126 4.34 15.90 6.06
CA TYR A 126 4.92 16.76 5.02
C TYR A 126 4.08 18.02 4.82
N LYS A 127 4.69 19.05 4.23
CA LYS A 127 4.01 20.26 3.75
C LYS A 127 4.35 20.52 2.28
N PRO A 128 3.43 21.10 1.49
CA PRO A 128 3.71 21.45 0.11
C PRO A 128 4.60 22.70 0.03
N LEU A 129 5.49 22.77 -0.96
CA LEU A 129 6.11 24.02 -1.37
C LEU A 129 5.12 24.81 -2.23
N PRO A 130 4.64 26.00 -1.77
CA PRO A 130 3.53 26.69 -2.42
C PRO A 130 3.75 26.95 -3.91
N ILE A 131 4.94 27.44 -4.29
CA ILE A 131 5.28 27.77 -5.68
C ILE A 131 5.23 26.53 -6.57
N GLU A 132 5.92 25.46 -6.16
CA GLU A 132 6.04 24.22 -6.95
C GLU A 132 4.71 23.46 -7.06
N CYS A 133 3.86 23.60 -6.05
CA CYS A 133 2.55 22.95 -5.98
C CYS A 133 1.42 23.83 -6.53
N ALA A 134 1.73 25.02 -7.07
CA ALA A 134 0.76 26.01 -7.54
C ALA A 134 -0.33 26.36 -6.51
N MET A 135 0.06 26.47 -5.24
CA MET A 135 -0.80 26.83 -4.10
C MET A 135 -0.45 28.21 -3.55
N ASN A 136 -1.42 28.89 -2.94
CA ASN A 136 -1.11 30.11 -2.20
C ASN A 136 -0.46 29.77 -0.84
N ASN A 137 0.24 30.74 -0.25
CA ASN A 137 0.97 30.52 1.01
C ASN A 137 0.07 30.11 2.18
N LYS A 138 -1.19 30.57 2.20
CA LYS A 138 -2.15 30.25 3.27
C LYS A 138 -2.58 28.79 3.21
N ASP A 139 -2.82 28.26 2.01
CA ASP A 139 -3.20 26.86 1.79
C ASP A 139 -2.00 25.92 1.98
N ALA A 140 -0.77 26.41 1.83
CA ALA A 140 0.45 25.66 2.08
C ALA A 140 0.91 25.68 3.57
N GLU A 141 0.40 26.63 4.36
CA GLU A 141 0.58 26.64 5.82
C GLU A 141 -0.18 25.48 6.48
N ASP A 142 -1.35 25.13 5.91
CA ASP A 142 -2.12 23.95 6.25
C ASP A 142 -1.47 22.69 5.65
N TYR A 143 -1.55 21.57 6.38
CA TYR A 143 -0.99 20.31 5.89
C TYR A 143 -1.79 19.85 4.66
N LEU A 144 -1.08 19.56 3.57
CA LEU A 144 -1.68 18.91 2.41
C LEU A 144 -2.24 17.55 2.84
N LEU A 145 -3.52 17.32 2.59
CA LEU A 145 -4.18 16.06 2.93
C LEU A 145 -3.69 14.95 1.98
N PRO A 146 -3.44 13.73 2.45
CA PRO A 146 -3.16 12.60 1.59
C PRO A 146 -4.27 12.43 0.54
N GLY A 147 -3.87 12.11 -0.69
CA GLY A 147 -4.79 12.03 -1.82
C GLY A 147 -5.12 13.37 -2.49
N THR A 148 -4.72 14.51 -1.93
CA THR A 148 -4.92 15.82 -2.59
C THR A 148 -4.13 15.90 -3.90
N PHE A 149 -4.76 16.41 -4.96
CA PHE A 149 -4.16 16.49 -6.27
C PHE A 149 -3.27 17.72 -6.45
N VAL A 150 -1.98 17.47 -6.67
CA VAL A 150 -0.94 18.48 -6.89
C VAL A 150 -0.29 18.30 -8.26
N PRO A 151 0.29 19.35 -8.87
CA PRO A 151 1.03 19.21 -10.12
C PRO A 151 2.26 18.28 -9.94
N SER A 152 2.74 17.67 -11.02
CA SER A 152 3.92 16.79 -10.99
C SER A 152 5.21 17.51 -10.58
N SER A 153 5.28 18.83 -10.76
CA SER A 153 6.34 19.68 -10.23
C SER A 153 6.30 19.83 -8.71
N CYS A 154 5.22 19.45 -8.04
CA CYS A 154 5.03 19.70 -6.61
C CYS A 154 6.10 19.01 -5.78
N VAL A 155 6.69 19.81 -4.89
CA VAL A 155 7.70 19.38 -3.93
C VAL A 155 7.07 19.34 -2.54
N LEU A 156 7.26 18.21 -1.86
CA LEU A 156 6.85 18.02 -0.48
C LEU A 156 8.06 18.07 0.44
N LEU A 157 7.99 18.91 1.48
CA LEU A 157 9.00 18.99 2.53
C LEU A 157 8.59 18.10 3.70
N TYR A 158 9.39 17.07 3.98
CA TYR A 158 9.13 16.16 5.08
C TYR A 158 9.65 16.69 6.41
N SER A 159 8.93 16.34 7.48
CA SER A 159 9.30 16.62 8.86
C SER A 159 8.96 15.42 9.72
N CYS A 160 9.93 14.96 10.51
CA CYS A 160 9.75 13.84 11.41
C CYS A 160 9.26 14.32 12.79
N ASN A 161 8.55 13.43 13.49
CA ASN A 161 8.17 13.63 14.89
C ASN A 161 9.42 13.65 15.78
N LYS A 162 9.33 14.27 16.96
CA LYS A 162 10.44 14.33 17.92
C LYS A 162 10.98 12.93 18.22
N GLY A 163 12.29 12.75 18.11
CA GLY A 163 12.98 11.46 18.31
C GLY A 163 13.18 10.64 17.03
N TYR A 164 12.73 11.15 15.88
CA TYR A 164 12.91 10.54 14.58
C TYR A 164 13.61 11.50 13.60
N GLU A 165 14.40 10.95 12.69
CA GLU A 165 15.13 11.66 11.63
C GLU A 165 14.85 11.00 10.29
N LEU A 166 15.07 11.73 9.18
CA LEU A 166 14.91 11.15 7.84
C LEU A 166 16.05 10.16 7.58
N SER A 167 15.72 8.97 7.08
CA SER A 167 16.70 7.94 6.71
C SER A 167 17.60 8.33 5.52
N ASP A 168 17.12 9.26 4.68
CA ASP A 168 17.76 9.69 3.45
C ASP A 168 18.12 11.18 3.55
N GLU A 169 19.23 11.60 2.91
CA GLU A 169 19.68 13.00 2.90
C GLU A 169 18.71 13.93 2.14
N ASP A 170 17.82 13.37 1.32
CA ASP A 170 16.85 14.12 0.53
C ASP A 170 15.57 14.41 1.33
N VAL A 171 15.43 15.69 1.74
CA VAL A 171 14.28 16.24 2.49
C VAL A 171 13.02 16.38 1.61
N ILE A 172 13.14 16.05 0.32
CA ILE A 172 12.23 16.42 -0.75
C ILE A 172 11.76 15.17 -1.50
N SER A 173 10.44 14.98 -1.64
CA SER A 173 9.91 14.12 -2.71
C SER A 173 9.35 14.98 -3.83
N ILE A 174 9.85 14.76 -5.04
CA ILE A 174 9.23 15.23 -6.28
C ILE A 174 8.25 14.14 -6.70
N CYS A 175 7.05 14.51 -7.15
CA CYS A 175 6.20 13.51 -7.80
C CYS A 175 6.84 13.07 -9.11
N VAL A 176 7.50 11.92 -9.10
CA VAL A 176 8.00 11.26 -10.31
C VAL A 176 6.95 10.28 -10.83
N LYS A 177 6.68 10.40 -12.14
CA LYS A 177 5.91 9.42 -12.91
C LYS A 177 6.43 8.02 -12.61
N GLY A 178 5.55 7.08 -12.25
CA GLY A 178 5.90 5.66 -12.24
C GLY A 178 6.27 5.24 -13.67
N GLU A 179 7.51 4.78 -13.87
CA GLU A 179 7.93 4.12 -15.11
C GLU A 179 7.32 2.73 -15.25
#